data_AF-A0A452ZVI6-F1
#
_entry.id   AF-A0A452ZVI6-F1
#
_cell.length_a   1.000
_cell.length_b   1.000
_cell.length_c   1.000
_cell.angle_alpha   90.00
_cell.angle_beta   90.00
_cell.angle_gamma   90.00
#
_symmetry.space_group_name_H-M   'P 1'
#
loop_
_entity.id
_entity.type
_entity.pdbx_description
1 polymer ?
#
loop_
_entity_poly.entity_id
_entity_poly.type
_entity_poly.pdbx_seq_one_letter_code
_entity_poly.pdbx_strand_id
1 'polypeptide(L)'
;HRIDIFVQVLQADGGTRSACINAATLALADAGIPMRDIVTSCSAGYLCSTPLLDLNYIEDSAGGADVTVGILAKMDKVTLLQMDAKLPMDTFETVMDLATEGCKAIATYIREVLLENTKQLECQRG
;
A
#
# COMPACT_ATOMS: atom_id res chain seq x y z
N HIS A 1 21.35 11.66 -12.77
CA HIS A 1 21.34 10.66 -11.68
C HIS A 1 20.34 9.58 -11.99
N ARG A 2 20.69 8.32 -11.69
CA ARG A 2 19.84 7.14 -11.85
C ARG A 2 19.48 6.65 -10.46
N ILE A 3 18.21 6.35 -10.22
CA ILE A 3 17.72 5.71 -9.00
C ILE A 3 17.19 4.35 -9.43
N ASP A 4 17.80 3.28 -8.95
CA ASP A 4 17.39 1.91 -9.23
C ASP A 4 16.74 1.32 -7.99
N ILE A 5 15.52 0.81 -8.13
CA ILE A 5 14.75 0.20 -7.04
C ILE A 5 14.52 -1.26 -7.43
N PHE A 6 14.91 -2.17 -6.54
CA PHE A 6 14.70 -3.60 -6.71
C PHE A 6 13.84 -4.10 -5.57
N VAL A 7 12.82 -4.89 -5.90
CA VAL A 7 11.93 -5.50 -4.91
C VAL A 7 11.91 -7.00 -5.15
N GLN A 8 12.15 -7.77 -4.10
CA GLN A 8 12.10 -9.22 -4.13
C GLN A 8 11.02 -9.69 -3.15
N VAL A 9 10.05 -10.43 -3.68
CA VAL A 9 9.01 -11.07 -2.86
C VAL A 9 9.57 -12.40 -2.35
N LEU A 10 9.80 -12.49 -1.04
CA LEU A 10 10.27 -13.72 -0.40
C LEU A 10 9.14 -14.72 -0.18
N GLN A 11 7.96 -14.20 0.16
CA GLN A 11 6.73 -14.97 0.37
C GLN A 11 5.55 -14.16 -0.15
N ALA A 12 4.61 -14.84 -0.81
CA ALA A 12 3.41 -14.24 -1.37
C ALA A 12 2.18 -14.88 -0.71
N ASP A 13 1.33 -14.06 -0.10
CA ASP A 13 0.07 -14.50 0.53
C ASP A 13 -1.07 -13.50 0.27
N GLY A 14 -1.20 -13.02 -0.97
CA GLY A 14 -2.10 -11.91 -1.31
C GLY A 14 -1.45 -10.53 -1.14
N GLY A 15 -2.07 -9.49 -1.69
CA GLY A 15 -1.62 -8.09 -1.54
C GLY A 15 -0.19 -7.76 -1.99
N THR A 16 0.46 -8.63 -2.77
CA THR A 16 1.90 -8.56 -3.04
C THR A 16 2.35 -7.24 -3.67
N ARG A 17 1.54 -6.67 -4.58
CA ARG A 17 1.82 -5.37 -5.21
C ARG A 17 1.82 -4.24 -4.19
N SER A 18 0.82 -4.22 -3.31
CA SER A 18 0.70 -3.24 -2.23
C SER A 18 1.87 -3.31 -1.27
N ALA A 19 2.24 -4.52 -0.85
CA ALA A 19 3.41 -4.76 0.00
C ALA A 19 4.71 -4.26 -0.65
N CYS A 20 4.91 -4.54 -1.94
CA CYS A 20 6.08 -4.08 -2.69
C CYS A 20 6.17 -2.54 -2.75
N ILE A 21 5.05 -1.85 -2.99
CA ILE A 21 5.00 -0.38 -3.04
C ILE A 21 5.37 0.20 -1.67
N ASN A 22 4.78 -0.33 -0.59
CA ASN A 22 5.07 0.13 0.77
C ASN A 22 6.54 -0.10 1.16
N ALA A 23 7.10 -1.26 0.79
CA ALA A 23 8.52 -1.57 1.00
C ALA A 23 9.44 -0.63 0.21
N ALA A 24 9.11 -0.33 -1.05
CA ALA A 24 9.87 0.61 -1.86
C ALA A 24 9.85 2.03 -1.26
N THR A 25 8.70 2.49 -0.76
CA THR A 25 8.58 3.79 -0.07
C THR A 25 9.47 3.86 1.16
N LEU A 26 9.48 2.81 1.99
CA LEU A 26 10.35 2.73 3.15
C LEU A 26 11.83 2.73 2.75
N ALA A 27 12.21 1.97 1.71
CA ALA A 27 13.59 1.91 1.22
C ALA A 27 14.08 3.27 0.68
N LEU A 28 13.21 4.01 -0.03
CA LEU A 28 13.52 5.36 -0.50
C LEU A 28 13.68 6.36 0.64
N ALA A 29 12.84 6.24 1.68
CA ALA A 29 12.93 7.06 2.88
C ALA A 29 14.22 6.78 3.66
N ASP A 30 14.57 5.51 3.85
CA ASP A 30 15.80 5.07 4.53
C ASP A 30 17.07 5.50 3.77
N ALA A 31 17.04 5.44 2.44
CA ALA A 31 18.11 5.96 1.59
C ALA A 31 18.25 7.50 1.60
N GLY A 32 17.35 8.22 2.29
CA GLY A 32 17.36 9.68 2.36
C GLY A 32 17.04 10.38 1.04
N ILE A 33 16.33 9.69 0.12
CA ILE A 33 15.96 10.27 -1.17
C ILE A 33 14.77 11.22 -0.96
N PRO A 34 14.86 12.49 -1.40
CA PRO A 34 13.78 13.45 -1.20
C PRO A 34 12.55 13.07 -2.03
N MET A 35 11.46 12.75 -1.34
CA MET A 35 10.15 12.45 -1.92
C MET A 35 9.16 13.58 -1.61
N ARG A 36 8.18 13.81 -2.49
CA ARG A 36 7.13 14.83 -2.27
C ARG A 36 6.20 14.46 -1.11
N ASP A 37 5.91 13.17 -1.00
CA ASP A 37 5.09 12.56 0.05
C ASP A 37 5.40 11.05 0.07
N ILE A 38 4.96 10.37 1.13
CA ILE A 38 5.03 8.91 1.20
C ILE A 38 3.93 8.32 0.32
N VAL A 39 4.29 7.32 -0.49
CA VAL A 39 3.34 6.54 -1.26
C VAL A 39 2.95 5.33 -0.43
N THR A 40 1.67 5.14 -0.18
CA THR A 40 1.15 3.92 0.45
C THR A 40 0.16 3.23 -0.46
N SER A 41 0.09 1.91 -0.37
CA SER A 41 -0.78 1.08 -1.17
C SER A 41 -1.46 0.03 -0.32
N CYS A 42 -2.71 -0.27 -0.66
CA CYS A 42 -3.52 -1.31 -0.07
C CYS A 42 -4.46 -1.89 -1.14
N SER A 43 -4.76 -3.17 -1.02
CA SER A 43 -5.74 -3.87 -1.86
C SER A 43 -7.03 -4.08 -1.08
N ALA A 44 -8.16 -3.99 -1.76
CA ALA A 44 -9.45 -4.41 -1.22
C ALA A 44 -10.18 -5.21 -2.30
N GLY A 45 -10.98 -6.17 -1.86
CA GLY A 45 -11.78 -6.98 -2.77
C GLY A 45 -13.23 -7.08 -2.39
N TYR A 46 -13.97 -7.80 -3.23
CA TYR A 46 -15.37 -8.07 -3.02
C TYR A 46 -15.64 -9.56 -3.15
N LEU A 47 -16.00 -10.20 -2.03
CA LEU A 47 -16.23 -11.63 -1.94
C LEU A 47 -17.52 -11.90 -1.16
N CYS A 48 -18.37 -12.82 -1.67
CA CYS A 48 -19.63 -13.21 -1.01
C CYS A 48 -20.50 -12.00 -0.60
N SER A 49 -20.64 -11.03 -1.49
CA SER A 49 -21.38 -9.78 -1.27
C SER A 49 -20.83 -8.85 -0.19
N THR A 50 -19.58 -9.05 0.23
CA THR A 50 -18.94 -8.29 1.32
C THR A 50 -17.62 -7.67 0.82
N PRO A 51 -17.39 -6.37 1.03
CA PRO A 51 -16.09 -5.77 0.76
C PRO A 51 -15.10 -6.17 1.86
N LEU A 52 -13.91 -6.61 1.45
CA LEU A 52 -12.83 -7.05 2.33
C LEU A 52 -11.60 -6.19 2.07
N LEU A 53 -10.95 -5.74 3.14
CA LEU A 53 -9.69 -5.02 3.06
C LEU A 53 -8.53 -6.02 3.20
N ASP A 54 -7.50 -5.86 2.37
CA ASP A 54 -6.27 -6.65 2.37
C ASP A 54 -6.50 -8.15 2.18
N LEU A 55 -6.85 -8.54 0.95
CA LEU A 55 -7.12 -9.92 0.59
C LEU A 55 -5.89 -10.81 0.77
N ASN A 56 -6.10 -11.97 1.41
CA ASN A 56 -5.10 -13.05 1.42
C ASN A 56 -5.12 -13.87 0.12
N TYR A 57 -4.16 -14.79 -0.03
CA TYR A 57 -4.06 -15.61 -1.24
C TYR A 57 -5.31 -16.45 -1.53
N ILE A 58 -5.99 -16.95 -0.50
CA ILE A 58 -7.18 -17.79 -0.66
C ILE A 58 -8.35 -16.96 -1.18
N GLU A 59 -8.53 -15.75 -0.63
CA GLU A 59 -9.58 -14.81 -1.04
C GLU A 59 -9.35 -14.29 -2.46
N ASP A 60 -8.11 -13.96 -2.80
CA ASP A 60 -7.70 -13.55 -4.15
C ASP A 60 -7.89 -14.69 -5.16
N SER A 61 -7.49 -15.92 -4.79
CA SER A 61 -7.66 -17.12 -5.62
C SER A 61 -9.12 -17.57 -5.78
N ALA A 62 -10.03 -17.09 -4.94
CA ALA A 62 -11.45 -17.40 -5.04
C ALA A 62 -12.13 -16.74 -6.26
N GLY A 63 -11.40 -15.89 -7.01
CA GLY A 63 -11.89 -15.23 -8.22
C GLY A 63 -12.83 -14.06 -7.93
N GLY A 64 -12.76 -13.53 -6.70
CA GLY A 64 -13.36 -12.25 -6.34
C GLY A 64 -12.70 -11.11 -7.11
N ALA A 65 -13.36 -9.95 -7.12
CA ALA A 65 -12.73 -8.76 -7.68
C ALA A 65 -11.72 -8.19 -6.70
N ASP A 66 -10.55 -7.80 -7.21
CA ASP A 66 -9.47 -7.15 -6.47
C ASP A 66 -9.27 -5.73 -7.01
N VAL A 67 -9.18 -4.76 -6.10
CA VAL A 67 -8.88 -3.36 -6.37
C VAL A 67 -7.68 -2.96 -5.53
N THR A 68 -6.54 -2.75 -6.19
CA THR A 68 -5.34 -2.20 -5.57
C THR A 68 -5.28 -0.69 -5.79
N VAL A 69 -5.14 0.07 -4.71
CA VAL A 69 -5.02 1.53 -4.73
C VAL A 69 -3.68 1.94 -4.11
N GLY A 70 -2.98 2.86 -4.77
CA GLY A 70 -1.84 3.58 -4.22
C GLY A 70 -2.12 5.07 -4.12
N ILE A 71 -1.80 5.70 -2.98
CA ILE A 71 -2.04 7.12 -2.71
C ILE A 71 -0.79 7.84 -2.19
N LEU A 72 -0.72 9.14 -2.47
CA LEU A 72 0.10 10.10 -1.73
C LEU A 72 -0.70 10.56 -0.52
N ALA A 73 -0.40 10.01 0.65
CA ALA A 73 -1.26 10.08 1.83
C ALA A 73 -1.59 11.50 2.32
N LYS A 74 -0.67 12.45 2.21
CA LYS A 74 -0.85 13.87 2.59
C LYS A 74 -1.54 14.67 1.50
N MET A 75 -1.30 14.33 0.23
CA MET A 75 -1.88 15.04 -0.92
C MET A 75 -3.27 14.50 -1.31
N ASP A 76 -3.70 13.39 -0.70
CA ASP A 76 -4.92 12.65 -1.01
C ASP A 76 -5.08 12.37 -2.51
N LYS A 77 -3.96 12.02 -3.16
CA LYS A 77 -3.89 11.83 -4.61
C LYS A 77 -3.56 10.39 -4.95
N VAL A 78 -4.43 9.77 -5.74
CA VAL A 78 -4.22 8.43 -6.28
C VAL A 78 -3.04 8.44 -7.28
N THR A 79 -2.06 7.58 -7.05
CA THR A 79 -0.90 7.36 -7.92
C THR A 79 -1.04 6.07 -8.72
N LEU A 80 -1.75 5.09 -8.18
CA LEU A 80 -1.99 3.80 -8.78
C LEU A 80 -3.42 3.35 -8.49
N LEU A 81 -4.10 2.88 -9.51
CA LEU A 81 -5.39 2.20 -9.40
C LEU A 81 -5.32 1.02 -10.35
N GLN A 82 -5.47 -0.18 -9.82
CA GLN A 82 -5.54 -1.41 -10.58
C GLN A 82 -6.74 -2.20 -10.11
N MET A 83 -7.53 -2.69 -11.06
CA MET A 83 -8.65 -3.57 -10.78
C MET A 83 -8.49 -4.84 -11.60
N ASP A 84 -8.66 -5.98 -10.95
CA ASP A 84 -8.81 -7.28 -11.59
C ASP A 84 -10.22 -7.82 -11.35
N ALA A 85 -10.78 -8.47 -12.38
CA ALA A 85 -12.18 -8.82 -12.52
C ALA A 85 -13.17 -7.63 -12.64
N LYS A 86 -14.43 -7.97 -12.94
CA LYS A 86 -15.51 -7.00 -13.19
C LYS A 86 -16.28 -6.72 -11.92
N LEU A 87 -16.47 -5.44 -11.61
CA LEU A 87 -17.33 -4.95 -10.55
C LEU A 87 -18.41 -4.01 -11.12
N PRO A 88 -19.65 -4.06 -10.61
CA PRO A 88 -20.60 -2.97 -10.76
C PRO A 88 -20.02 -1.67 -10.20
N MET A 89 -20.35 -0.55 -10.84
CA MET A 89 -19.76 0.75 -10.49
C MET A 89 -20.02 1.16 -9.04
N ASP A 90 -21.25 0.95 -8.54
CA ASP A 90 -21.62 1.25 -7.15
C ASP A 90 -20.78 0.45 -6.13
N THR A 91 -20.48 -0.82 -6.46
CA THR A 91 -19.64 -1.68 -5.61
C THR A 91 -18.17 -1.28 -5.71
N PHE A 92 -17.70 -0.91 -6.90
CA PHE A 92 -16.34 -0.44 -7.10
C PHE A 92 -16.03 0.80 -6.27
N GLU A 93 -16.92 1.79 -6.23
CA GLU A 93 -16.76 2.99 -5.38
C GLU A 93 -16.57 2.60 -3.91
N THR A 94 -17.43 1.70 -3.41
CA THR A 94 -17.35 1.22 -2.01
C THR A 94 -16.02 0.51 -1.72
N VAL A 95 -15.55 -0.34 -2.63
CA VAL A 95 -14.29 -1.09 -2.46
C VAL A 95 -13.07 -0.17 -2.59
N MET A 96 -13.10 0.79 -3.51
CA MET A 96 -12.04 1.78 -3.69
C MET A 96 -11.90 2.69 -2.48
N ASP A 97 -13.02 3.13 -1.89
CA ASP A 97 -13.01 3.93 -0.67
C ASP A 97 -12.42 3.13 0.48
N LEU A 98 -12.81 1.86 0.64
CA LEU A 98 -12.25 0.96 1.65
C LEU A 98 -10.73 0.78 1.48
N ALA A 99 -10.25 0.53 0.25
CA ALA A 99 -8.81 0.45 -0.04
C ALA A 99 -8.09 1.76 0.29
N THR A 100 -8.70 2.90 -0.01
CA THR A 100 -8.14 4.23 0.26
C THR A 100 -8.03 4.50 1.77
N GLU A 101 -9.03 4.11 2.55
CA GLU A 101 -8.97 4.16 4.01
C GLU A 101 -7.84 3.27 4.57
N GLY A 102 -7.69 2.06 4.04
CA GLY A 102 -6.58 1.16 4.37
C GLY A 102 -5.22 1.80 4.08
N CYS A 103 -5.07 2.45 2.93
CA CYS A 103 -3.83 3.17 2.59
C CYS A 103 -3.52 4.30 3.58
N LYS A 104 -4.54 5.02 4.07
CA LYS A 104 -4.39 6.10 5.06
C LYS A 104 -3.98 5.54 6.43
N ALA A 105 -4.53 4.40 6.83
CA ALA A 105 -4.13 3.70 8.05
C ALA A 105 -2.66 3.27 7.99
N ILE A 106 -2.25 2.62 6.89
CA ILE A 106 -0.86 2.20 6.65
C ILE A 106 0.09 3.42 6.64
N ALA A 107 -0.32 4.54 6.05
CA ALA A 107 0.49 5.75 6.02
C ALA A 107 0.75 6.32 7.41
N THR A 108 -0.24 6.29 8.30
CA THR A 108 -0.06 6.70 9.69
C THR A 108 0.97 5.80 10.38
N TYR A 109 0.81 4.49 10.25
CA TYR A 109 1.73 3.51 10.84
C TYR A 109 3.17 3.64 10.33
N ILE A 110 3.36 3.76 9.00
CA ILE A 110 4.68 3.97 8.39
C ILE A 110 5.34 5.25 8.92
N ARG A 111 4.59 6.36 9.07
CA ARG A 111 5.14 7.60 9.62
C ARG A 111 5.62 7.43 11.06
N GLU A 112 4.84 6.73 11.88
CA GLU A 112 5.21 6.45 13.28
C GLU A 112 6.52 5.65 13.36
N VAL A 113 6.62 4.57 12.57
CA VAL A 113 7.83 3.72 12.52
C VAL A 113 9.05 4.50 12.02
N LEU A 114 8.89 5.32 10.97
CA LEU A 114 9.99 6.14 10.46
C LEU A 114 10.50 7.16 11.50
N LEU A 115 9.59 7.78 12.25
CA LEU A 115 9.95 8.71 13.32
C LEU A 115 10.68 8.01 14.47
N GLU A 116 10.23 6.81 14.85
CA GLU A 116 10.88 6.02 15.89
C GLU A 116 12.29 5.60 15.48
N ASN A 117 12.46 5.07 14.26
CA ASN A 117 13.77 4.70 13.72
C ASN A 117 14.72 5.88 13.65
N THR A 118 14.24 7.06 13.24
CA THR A 118 15.07 8.27 13.18
C THR A 118 15.59 8.67 14.56
N LYS A 119 14.73 8.62 15.60
CA LYS A 119 15.13 8.92 16.99
C LYS A 119 16.16 7.92 17.52
N GLN A 120 16.03 6.65 17.20
CA GLN A 120 17.00 5.63 17.61
C GLN A 120 18.37 5.86 16.97
N LEU A 121 18.40 6.20 15.67
CA LEU A 121 19.63 6.53 14.95
C LEU A 121 20.30 7.80 15.50
N GLU A 122 19.53 8.80 15.91
CA GLU A 122 20.06 9.99 16.59
C GLU A 122 20.71 9.63 17.94
N CYS A 123 20.05 8.79 18.74
CA CYS A 123 20.56 8.35 20.05
C CYS A 123 21.86 7.53 19.94
N GLN A 124 22.02 6.72 18.88
CA GLN A 124 23.23 5.92 18.65
C GLN A 124 24.42 6.74 18.13
N ARG A 125 24.19 7.95 17.62
CA ARG A 125 25.22 8.83 17.05
C ARG A 125 25.70 9.91 18.03
N GLY A 126 25.01 10.08 19.17
CA GLY A 126 25.41 10.95 20.28
C GLY A 126 26.25 10.20 21.31
#